data_AF-B9V2X2-F1
#
_entry.id   AF-B9V2X2-F1
#
_cell.length_a   1.000
_cell.length_b   1.000
_cell.length_c   1.000
_cell.angle_alpha   90.00
_cell.angle_beta   90.00
_cell.angle_gamma   90.00
#
_symmetry.space_group_name_H-M   'P 1'
#
loop_
_entity.id
_entity.type
_entity.pdbx_description
1 polymer ?
#
loop_
_entity_poly.entity_id
_entity_poly.type
_entity_poly.pdbx_seq_one_letter_code
_entity_poly.pdbx_strand_id
1 'polypeptide(L)'
;HEEQHYLDLKDMPFYGGLCKYMSSGPILAMVWEGQSIVKLDRMMLGETNPADSKPGSIRGDLCINIGRNIIHGSDTLENAKREIELWFKAEEFVSYTPCTQAFLYE
;
A
#
# COMPACT_ATOMS: atom_id res chain seq x y z
N HIS A 1 4.14 -5.99 13.91
CA HIS A 1 4.20 -5.47 12.52
C HIS A 1 3.37 -4.20 12.39
N GLU A 2 2.05 -4.23 12.60
CA GLU A 2 1.19 -3.03 12.43
C GLU A 2 1.63 -1.79 13.19
N GLU A 3 2.00 -1.91 14.47
CA GLU A 3 2.45 -0.77 15.28
C GLU A 3 3.74 -0.11 14.74
N GLN A 4 4.66 -0.92 14.19
CA GLN A 4 5.89 -0.40 13.57
C GLN A 4 5.60 0.18 12.18
N HIS A 5 4.66 -0.43 11.45
CA HIS A 5 4.25 0.03 10.13
C HIS A 5 3.62 1.44 10.23
N TYR A 6 2.68 1.64 11.17
CA TYR A 6 1.99 2.91 11.38
C TYR A 6 2.64 3.82 12.44
N LEU A 7 3.93 3.65 12.74
CA LEU A 7 4.60 4.39 13.81
C LEU A 7 4.51 5.92 13.66
N ASP A 8 4.49 6.41 12.42
CA ASP A 8 4.36 7.84 12.09
C ASP A 8 2.99 8.42 12.52
N LEU A 9 2.01 7.55 12.76
CA LEU A 9 0.65 7.92 13.18
C LEU A 9 0.42 7.70 14.68
N LYS A 10 1.44 7.31 15.47
CA LYS A 10 1.28 6.90 16.87
C LYS A 10 0.53 7.91 17.76
N ASP A 11 0.67 9.20 17.47
CA ASP A 11 0.08 10.29 18.25
C ASP A 11 -1.34 10.65 17.77
N MET A 12 -1.83 10.01 16.71
CA MET A 12 -3.16 10.23 16.16
C MET A 12 -4.22 9.46 16.96
N PRO A 13 -5.41 10.05 17.21
CA PRO A 13 -6.43 9.46 18.08
C PRO A 13 -6.98 8.11 17.56
N PHE A 14 -6.84 7.83 16.26
CA PHE A 14 -7.30 6.60 15.63
C PHE A 14 -6.23 5.49 15.56
N TYR A 15 -4.97 5.76 15.96
CA TYR A 15 -3.85 4.84 15.81
C TYR A 15 -4.08 3.46 16.42
N GLY A 16 -4.54 3.42 17.67
CA GLY A 16 -4.81 2.14 18.35
C GLY A 16 -5.92 1.34 17.66
N GLY A 17 -6.94 2.03 17.15
CA GLY A 17 -8.01 1.40 16.37
C GLY A 17 -7.53 0.86 15.03
N LEU A 18 -6.65 1.59 14.36
CA LEU A 18 -6.02 1.20 13.09
C LEU A 18 -5.18 -0.07 13.26
N CYS A 19 -4.25 -0.08 14.23
CA CYS A 19 -3.39 -1.25 14.49
C CYS A 19 -4.22 -2.49 14.86
N LYS A 20 -5.25 -2.31 15.69
CA LYS A 20 -6.17 -3.40 16.06
C LYS A 20 -6.95 -3.94 14.86
N TYR A 21 -7.42 -3.06 13.99
CA TYR A 21 -8.17 -3.46 12.80
C TYR A 21 -7.28 -4.23 11.82
N MET A 22 -6.09 -3.72 11.51
CA MET A 22 -5.16 -4.38 10.59
C MET A 22 -4.65 -5.72 11.13
N SER A 23 -4.53 -5.86 12.46
CA SER A 23 -4.20 -7.13 13.10
C SER A 23 -5.38 -8.10 13.28
N SER A 24 -6.60 -7.73 12.88
CA SER A 24 -7.81 -8.53 13.17
C SER A 24 -8.03 -9.71 12.23
N GLY A 25 -7.28 -9.79 11.13
CA GLY A 25 -7.39 -10.86 10.14
C GLY A 25 -6.12 -10.96 9.28
N PRO A 26 -6.07 -11.97 8.39
CA PRO A 26 -4.95 -12.11 7.46
C PRO A 26 -4.94 -10.96 6.45
N ILE A 27 -3.75 -10.56 6.03
CA ILE A 27 -3.53 -9.62 4.94
C ILE A 27 -2.76 -10.29 3.80
N LEU A 28 -2.85 -9.70 2.61
CA LEU A 28 -2.00 -10.05 1.47
C LEU A 28 -0.98 -8.93 1.28
N ALA A 29 0.23 -9.11 1.81
CA ALA A 29 1.34 -8.20 1.56
C ALA A 29 1.94 -8.47 0.18
N MET A 30 2.27 -7.42 -0.58
CA MET A 30 2.84 -7.52 -1.92
C MET A 30 3.87 -6.41 -2.14
N VAL A 31 4.82 -6.63 -3.05
CA VAL A 31 5.74 -5.61 -3.55
C VAL A 31 5.63 -5.55 -5.07
N TRP A 32 5.45 -4.35 -5.60
CA TRP A 32 5.37 -4.09 -7.04
C TRP A 32 6.57 -3.26 -7.50
N GLU A 33 7.09 -3.61 -8.67
CA GLU A 33 8.23 -2.93 -9.30
C GLU A 33 7.79 -2.22 -10.58
N GLY A 34 8.29 -1.00 -10.79
CA GLY A 34 8.06 -0.25 -12.02
C GLY A 34 8.50 1.21 -11.92
N GLN A 35 8.54 1.89 -13.06
CA GLN A 35 8.89 3.30 -13.09
C GLN A 35 7.84 4.14 -12.35
N SER A 36 8.28 4.98 -11.40
CA SER A 36 7.40 5.84 -10.59
C SER A 36 6.30 5.07 -9.84
N ILE A 37 6.51 3.78 -9.55
CA ILE A 37 5.44 2.88 -9.08
C ILE A 37 4.76 3.37 -7.81
N VAL A 38 5.47 3.96 -6.85
CA VAL A 38 4.87 4.50 -5.60
C VAL A 38 3.78 5.53 -5.91
N LYS A 39 4.05 6.47 -6.83
CA LYS A 39 3.09 7.51 -7.22
C LYS A 39 1.91 6.91 -8.00
N LEU A 40 2.20 6.01 -8.94
CA LEU A 40 1.19 5.39 -9.79
C LEU A 40 0.27 4.45 -8.99
N ASP A 41 0.82 3.70 -8.05
CA ASP A 41 0.08 2.84 -7.14
C ASP A 41 -0.90 3.66 -6.29
N ARG A 42 -0.42 4.74 -5.64
CA ARG A 42 -1.28 5.68 -4.92
C ARG A 42 -2.42 6.24 -5.78
N MET A 43 -2.15 6.54 -7.05
CA MET A 43 -3.17 6.98 -8.00
C MET A 43 -4.21 5.89 -8.28
N MET A 44 -3.78 4.64 -8.52
CA MET A 44 -4.68 3.50 -8.76
C MET A 44 -5.53 3.16 -7.54
N LEU A 45 -4.95 3.27 -6.34
CA LEU A 45 -5.65 3.03 -5.08
C LEU A 45 -6.79 4.03 -4.86
N GLY A 46 -6.58 5.29 -5.26
CA GLY A 46 -7.46 6.41 -4.95
C GLY A 46 -7.14 7.07 -3.60
N GLU A 47 -7.88 8.11 -3.25
CA GLU A 47 -7.69 8.86 -2.01
C GLU A 47 -7.90 8.00 -0.76
N THR A 48 -7.25 8.34 0.36
CA THR A 48 -7.38 7.58 1.61
C THR A 48 -8.83 7.49 2.08
N ASN A 49 -9.60 8.58 1.89
CA ASN A 49 -11.04 8.61 2.10
C ASN A 49 -11.77 8.18 0.81
N PRO A 50 -12.51 7.06 0.80
CA PRO A 50 -13.22 6.60 -0.39
C PRO A 50 -14.21 7.63 -0.98
N ALA A 51 -14.79 8.49 -0.14
CA ALA A 51 -15.70 9.55 -0.60
C ALA A 51 -15.03 10.56 -1.56
N ASP A 52 -13.71 10.71 -1.47
CA ASP A 52 -12.91 11.62 -2.31
C ASP A 52 -12.27 10.88 -3.50
N SER A 53 -12.33 9.55 -3.50
CA SER A 53 -11.77 8.69 -4.56
C SER A 53 -12.60 8.78 -5.84
N LYS A 54 -11.92 8.68 -6.99
CA LYS A 54 -12.57 8.77 -8.30
C LYS A 54 -13.05 7.38 -8.78
N PRO A 55 -14.16 7.29 -9.52
CA PRO A 55 -14.53 6.06 -10.22
C PRO A 55 -13.38 5.52 -11.07
N GLY A 56 -13.17 4.22 -11.05
CA GLY A 56 -12.03 3.53 -11.68
C GLY A 56 -10.81 3.35 -10.77
N SER A 57 -10.77 4.00 -9.61
CA SER A 57 -9.78 3.70 -8.57
C SER A 57 -10.29 2.58 -7.66
N ILE A 58 -9.38 1.83 -7.04
CA ILE A 58 -9.73 0.68 -6.19
C ILE A 58 -10.70 1.09 -5.07
N ARG A 59 -10.40 2.17 -4.35
CA ARG A 59 -11.28 2.65 -3.27
C ARG A 59 -12.55 3.29 -3.78
N GLY A 60 -12.50 3.99 -4.92
CA GLY A 60 -13.69 4.60 -5.52
C GLY A 60 -14.72 3.57 -5.95
N ASP A 61 -14.26 2.41 -6.43
CA ASP A 61 -15.15 1.36 -6.93
C ASP A 61 -15.60 0.37 -5.84
N LEU A 62 -14.79 0.16 -4.79
CA LEU A 62 -14.98 -0.95 -3.84
C LEU A 62 -15.20 -0.53 -2.38
N CYS A 63 -15.04 0.75 -2.04
CA CYS A 63 -15.10 1.21 -0.65
C CYS A 63 -16.13 2.32 -0.45
N ILE A 64 -16.63 2.41 0.78
CA ILE A 64 -17.56 3.48 1.20
C ILE A 64 -16.99 4.25 2.40
N ASN A 65 -16.40 3.55 3.38
CA ASN A 65 -16.00 4.13 4.66
C ASN A 65 -14.46 4.23 4.78
N ILE A 66 -13.95 5.33 5.34
CA ILE A 66 -12.50 5.56 5.54
C ILE A 66 -11.84 4.47 6.40
N GLY A 67 -12.50 3.97 7.43
CA GLY A 67 -11.98 2.90 8.29
C GLY A 67 -12.07 1.50 7.68
N ARG A 68 -12.61 1.36 6.47
CA ARG A 68 -12.78 0.11 5.71
C ARG A 68 -12.42 0.34 4.24
N ASN A 69 -11.24 0.94 3.99
CA ASN A 69 -10.78 1.35 2.67
C ASN A 69 -9.89 0.30 1.96
N ILE A 70 -9.99 -0.97 2.40
CA ILE A 70 -9.51 -2.26 1.84
C ILE A 70 -8.04 -2.43 1.46
N ILE A 71 -7.27 -1.37 1.19
CA ILE A 71 -5.92 -1.46 0.65
C ILE A 71 -5.03 -0.35 1.20
N HIS A 72 -3.75 -0.67 1.42
CA HIS A 72 -2.66 0.25 1.78
C HIS A 72 -1.67 0.33 0.63
N GLY A 73 -1.01 1.50 0.50
CA GLY A 73 0.10 1.71 -0.42
C GLY A 73 0.95 2.85 0.09
N SER A 74 2.27 2.67 0.05
CA SER A 74 3.26 3.62 0.55
C SER A 74 3.11 4.99 -0.15
N ASP A 75 3.29 6.07 0.59
CA ASP A 75 3.07 7.44 0.09
C ASP A 75 4.33 8.09 -0.52
N THR A 76 5.51 7.62 -0.11
CA THR A 76 6.82 8.12 -0.52
C THR A 76 7.78 6.96 -0.79
N LEU A 77 8.88 7.23 -1.50
CA LEU A 77 9.89 6.21 -1.80
C LEU A 77 10.63 5.78 -0.52
N GLU A 78 10.85 6.71 0.39
CA GLU A 78 11.43 6.48 1.70
C GLU A 78 10.56 5.54 2.54
N ASN A 79 9.26 5.80 2.61
CA ASN A 79 8.32 4.92 3.31
C ASN A 79 8.20 3.57 2.62
N ALA A 80 8.19 3.51 1.29
CA ALA A 80 8.18 2.24 0.56
C ALA A 80 9.37 1.34 0.95
N LYS A 81 10.59 1.89 1.01
CA LYS A 81 11.79 1.13 1.44
C LYS A 81 11.66 0.62 2.88
N ARG A 82 11.25 1.50 3.81
CA ARG A 82 11.05 1.15 5.22
C ARG A 82 10.00 0.05 5.39
N GLU A 83 8.89 0.16 4.68
CA GLU A 83 7.79 -0.80 4.73
C GLU A 83 8.21 -2.14 4.12
N ILE A 84 8.90 -2.13 2.98
CA ILE A 84 9.44 -3.36 2.36
C ILE A 84 10.36 -4.11 3.32
N GLU A 85 11.33 -3.43 3.93
CA GLU A 85 12.26 -4.03 4.89
C GLU A 85 11.57 -4.54 6.16
N LEU A 86 10.45 -3.93 6.55
CA LEU A 86 9.65 -4.36 7.69
C LEU A 86 8.85 -5.63 7.38
N TRP A 87 8.32 -5.76 6.16
CA TRP A 87 7.37 -6.82 5.79
C TRP A 87 8.00 -8.05 5.14
N PHE A 88 9.14 -7.88 4.47
CA PHE A 88 9.77 -8.94 3.70
C PHE A 88 11.26 -9.08 4.01
N LYS A 89 11.74 -10.32 4.01
CA LYS A 89 13.16 -10.64 4.01
C LYS A 89 13.72 -10.62 2.60
N ALA A 90 15.03 -10.42 2.48
CA ALA A 90 15.70 -10.36 1.18
C ALA A 90 15.51 -11.65 0.34
N GLU A 91 15.45 -12.81 0.99
CA GLU A 91 15.26 -14.11 0.33
C GLU A 91 13.84 -14.34 -0.22
N GLU A 92 12.85 -13.52 0.16
CA GLU A 92 11.47 -13.62 -0.34
C GLU A 92 11.31 -12.93 -1.69
N PHE A 93 12.29 -12.14 -2.12
CA PHE A 93 12.27 -11.45 -3.40
C PHE A 93 12.63 -12.39 -4.55
N VAL A 94 11.72 -12.45 -5.53
CA VAL A 94 11.94 -13.19 -6.78
C VAL A 94 12.36 -12.21 -7.86
N SER A 95 13.60 -12.32 -8.33
CA SER A 95 14.09 -11.57 -9.47
C SER A 95 13.79 -12.30 -10.77
N TYR A 96 13.14 -11.61 -11.70
CA TYR A 96 12.86 -12.11 -13.04
C TYR A 96 12.71 -10.94 -14.01
N THR A 97 12.86 -11.20 -15.30
CA THR A 97 12.62 -10.22 -16.37
C THR A 97 11.26 -10.51 -16.99
N PRO A 98 10.27 -9.60 -16.90
CA PRO A 98 8.99 -9.77 -17.57
C PRO A 98 9.18 -9.86 -19.09
N CYS A 99 8.52 -10.83 -19.74
CA CYS A 99 8.59 -10.98 -21.21
C CYS A 99 8.03 -9.75 -21.96
N THR A 100 7.25 -8.92 -21.29
CA THR A 100 6.67 -7.68 -21.83
C THR A 100 7.55 -6.44 -21.61
N GLN A 101 8.69 -6.55 -20.92
CA GLN A 101 9.49 -5.39 -20.51
C GLN A 101 9.87 -4.50 -21.70
N ALA A 102 10.28 -5.09 -22.82
CA ALA A 102 10.67 -4.37 -24.04
C ALA A 102 9.50 -3.64 -24.76
N PHE A 103 8.25 -3.92 -24.38
CA PHE A 103 7.07 -3.24 -24.92
C PHE A 103 6.51 -2.19 -23.97
N LEU A 104 6.95 -2.18 -22.71
CA LEU A 104 6.48 -1.25 -21.67
C LEU A 104 7.45 -0.10 -21.42
N TYR A 105 8.75 -0.32 -21.65
CA TYR A 105 9.80 0.65 -21.41
C TYR A 105 10.68 0.81 -22.66
N GLU A 106 11.06 2.06 -22.94
CA GLU A 106 12.02 2.44 -24.01
C GLU A 106 13.48 2.31 -23.54
#